data_AF-A0A847MB42-F1
#
_entry.id   AF-A0A847MB42-F1
#
_cell.length_a   1.000
_cell.length_b   1.000
_cell.length_c   1.000
_cell.angle_alpha   90.00
_cell.angle_beta   90.00
_cell.angle_gamma   90.00
#
_symmetry.space_group_name_H-M   'P 1'
#
loop_
_entity.id
_entity.type
_entity.pdbx_description
1 polymer ?
#
loop_
_entity_poly.entity_id
_entity_poly.type
_entity_poly.pdbx_seq_one_letter_code
_entity_poly.pdbx_strand_id
1 'polypeptide(L)'
;MMSSLWQALSGMLLICTIAAADTPARPELEVVFHLPFDGSIEAASGGHVTITGGEDIRFVEGKIGQAADLRASGSVEYHNLPALDMQSGTIEFWINSTHDGRHMEDRFYLQFLRDDGQGGIEAKFYHVECSIQATIWGEAVTNRRYGWGWAQGAWQHIAFTWDTADPELAGLKLYRNGVESGYPCSYKPVAPPDFLRVGYKSAAEPISASALIDEVVVYNRALFREQIKTLYEAGEQPLEQRLIAVRERISADEARKSYLTDQLFNHTRFGFIHGRYQSMANWSEKVFATLGLPVPEPIDETELATTDMGQYDVLLVGGGGGLRLDEANAEALRQYVRSGGGYVGICGGAISAASCGLIEAERYNFGARGPVWGIPREHPITEGYDIPQKILFPHASGPLFVIHEDSDEVPVVLFDVGNPPLPTFVNAIARQYGEGRVAVFSGHPEGSAETHRLLRNAIMWAAGIVAIEEQATAR
;
A
#
# COMPACT_ATOMS: atom_id res chain seq x y z
N MET A 1 -34.60 66.90 2.66
CA MET A 1 -33.12 66.78 2.70
C MET A 1 -32.83 65.30 2.52
N MET A 2 -32.47 64.82 1.31
CA MET A 2 -31.09 64.83 0.76
C MET A 2 -30.11 64.33 1.83
N SER A 3 -29.33 63.26 1.68
CA SER A 3 -28.65 62.79 0.47
C SER A 3 -27.93 61.44 0.72
N SER A 4 -28.17 60.48 -0.18
CA SER A 4 -27.20 59.60 -0.85
C SER A 4 -25.95 59.07 -0.13
N LEU A 5 -25.74 57.74 -0.21
CA LEU A 5 -24.48 57.15 -0.67
C LEU A 5 -24.68 55.70 -1.10
N TRP A 6 -24.77 55.51 -2.41
CA TRP A 6 -24.41 54.28 -3.11
C TRP A 6 -22.88 54.17 -3.12
N GLN A 7 -22.30 52.98 -2.88
CA GLN A 7 -21.15 52.48 -3.66
C GLN A 7 -20.78 51.02 -3.33
N ALA A 8 -20.86 50.20 -4.40
CA ALA A 8 -20.00 49.08 -4.76
C ALA A 8 -19.96 47.81 -3.86
N LEU A 9 -20.89 46.89 -4.14
CA LEU A 9 -20.61 45.45 -4.09
C LEU A 9 -19.61 45.11 -5.20
N SER A 10 -18.36 44.88 -4.85
CA SER A 10 -17.41 44.18 -5.71
C SER A 10 -17.27 42.76 -5.16
N GLY A 11 -17.68 41.78 -5.97
CA GLY A 11 -17.55 40.37 -5.66
C GLY A 11 -16.09 40.00 -5.48
N MET A 12 -15.77 39.43 -4.32
CA MET A 12 -14.56 38.67 -4.12
C MET A 12 -14.94 37.21 -4.36
N LEU A 13 -14.77 36.77 -5.61
CA LEU A 13 -14.69 35.35 -5.94
C LEU A 13 -13.43 34.85 -5.23
N LEU A 14 -13.60 34.33 -4.01
CA LEU A 14 -12.52 33.66 -3.30
C LEU A 14 -12.34 32.31 -3.99
N ILE A 15 -11.51 32.28 -5.03
CA ILE A 15 -10.98 31.03 -5.55
C ILE A 15 -10.07 30.51 -4.44
N CYS A 16 -10.62 29.70 -3.54
CA CYS A 16 -9.85 28.89 -2.62
C CYS A 16 -9.12 27.85 -3.46
N THR A 17 -7.94 28.19 -3.98
CA THR A 17 -6.93 27.18 -4.27
C THR A 17 -6.49 26.62 -2.93
N ILE A 18 -7.24 25.65 -2.41
CA ILE A 18 -6.73 24.75 -1.38
C ILE A 18 -5.60 24.01 -2.08
N ALA A 19 -4.37 24.39 -1.79
CA ALA A 19 -3.22 23.56 -2.12
C ALA A 19 -3.52 22.19 -1.52
N ALA A 20 -3.74 21.19 -2.37
CA ALA A 20 -3.62 19.80 -1.96
C ALA A 20 -2.34 19.72 -1.15
N ALA A 21 -2.40 19.15 0.06
CA ALA A 21 -1.24 19.06 0.93
C ALA A 21 -0.09 18.47 0.09
N ASP A 22 0.91 19.30 -0.23
CA ASP A 22 2.09 18.92 -1.01
C ASP A 22 2.79 17.85 -0.18
N THR A 23 2.46 16.59 -0.45
CA THR A 23 3.30 15.49 -0.04
C THR A 23 4.59 15.73 -0.80
N PRO A 24 5.73 15.98 -0.12
CA PRO A 24 6.97 16.30 -0.81
C PRO A 24 7.22 15.25 -1.88
N ALA A 25 7.46 15.71 -3.10
CA ALA A 25 7.72 14.82 -4.23
C ALA A 25 8.84 13.86 -3.84
N ARG A 26 8.59 12.56 -4.01
CA ARG A 26 9.57 11.52 -3.69
C ARG A 26 10.81 11.73 -4.57
N PRO A 27 12.03 11.52 -4.05
CA PRO A 27 13.24 11.71 -4.85
C PRO A 27 13.23 10.78 -6.05
N GLU A 28 13.86 11.18 -7.16
CA GLU A 28 14.08 10.29 -8.31
C GLU A 28 14.85 9.02 -7.90
N LEU A 29 14.64 7.92 -8.61
CA LEU A 29 15.30 6.65 -8.30
C LEU A 29 16.80 6.71 -8.62
N GLU A 30 17.62 6.60 -7.58
CA GLU A 30 19.07 6.54 -7.66
C GLU A 30 19.62 5.27 -7.01
N VAL A 31 20.70 4.73 -7.60
CA VAL A 31 21.49 3.64 -7.03
C VAL A 31 22.51 4.26 -6.09
N VAL A 32 22.35 3.98 -4.80
CA VAL A 32 23.25 4.44 -3.74
C VAL A 32 24.49 3.56 -3.68
N PHE A 33 24.35 2.24 -3.88
CA PHE A 33 25.44 1.29 -3.81
C PHE A 33 25.12 0.05 -4.66
N HIS A 34 26.11 -0.48 -5.39
CA HIS A 34 25.93 -1.69 -6.23
C HIS A 34 27.16 -2.58 -6.20
N LEU A 35 26.96 -3.85 -5.84
CA LEU A 35 27.93 -4.93 -5.96
C LEU A 35 27.42 -5.93 -7.01
N PRO A 36 28.01 -5.95 -8.22
CA PRO A 36 27.61 -6.92 -9.24
C PRO A 36 28.15 -8.32 -8.94
N PHE A 37 29.29 -8.44 -8.25
CA PHE A 37 30.03 -9.71 -8.12
C PHE A 37 30.39 -10.39 -9.45
N ASP A 38 30.48 -9.59 -10.53
CA ASP A 38 30.85 -10.08 -11.85
C ASP A 38 32.38 -10.14 -12.01
N GLY A 39 32.97 -11.23 -11.50
CA GLY A 39 34.41 -11.49 -11.58
C GLY A 39 35.27 -10.64 -10.65
N SER A 40 34.66 -9.81 -9.79
CA SER A 40 35.34 -8.90 -8.88
C SER A 40 34.52 -8.63 -7.61
N ILE A 41 35.21 -8.30 -6.52
CA ILE A 41 34.58 -7.81 -5.28
C ILE A 41 34.36 -6.30 -5.29
N GLU A 42 34.80 -5.59 -6.32
CA GLU A 42 34.69 -4.13 -6.42
C GLU A 42 33.23 -3.66 -6.56
N ALA A 43 32.91 -2.53 -5.93
CA ALA A 43 31.61 -1.89 -6.09
C ALA A 43 31.55 -1.15 -7.43
N ALA A 44 30.46 -1.36 -8.18
CA ALA A 44 30.21 -0.64 -9.43
C ALA A 44 29.60 0.75 -9.20
N SER A 45 29.00 0.99 -8.04
CA SER A 45 28.47 2.30 -7.60
C SER A 45 28.52 2.44 -6.09
N GLY A 46 28.54 3.70 -5.62
CA GLY A 46 28.52 4.05 -4.19
C GLY A 46 29.82 4.61 -3.62
N GLY A 47 30.62 5.27 -4.45
CA GLY A 47 31.77 6.06 -4.01
C GLY A 47 33.01 5.24 -3.66
N HIS A 48 33.97 5.88 -2.97
CA HIS A 48 35.25 5.27 -2.60
C HIS A 48 35.12 4.49 -1.30
N VAL A 49 34.64 3.25 -1.39
CA VAL A 49 34.64 2.31 -0.27
C VAL A 49 36.04 1.75 -0.02
N THR A 50 36.31 1.35 1.22
CA THR A 50 37.52 0.58 1.58
C THR A 50 37.13 -0.87 1.75
N ILE A 51 37.72 -1.75 0.94
CA ILE A 51 37.40 -3.19 0.93
C ILE A 51 38.40 -3.93 1.81
N THR A 52 37.90 -4.82 2.68
CA THR A 52 38.72 -5.72 3.47
C THR A 52 38.21 -7.15 3.38
N GLY A 53 39.13 -8.13 3.36
CA GLY A 53 38.81 -9.52 3.09
C GLY A 53 38.59 -9.78 1.59
N GLY A 54 37.80 -10.79 1.28
CA GLY A 54 37.42 -11.13 -0.10
C GLY A 54 38.46 -11.94 -0.86
N GLU A 55 39.65 -12.22 -0.30
CA GLU A 55 40.73 -12.92 -1.02
C GLU A 55 40.35 -14.37 -1.37
N ASP A 56 39.48 -14.98 -0.57
CA ASP A 56 38.99 -16.35 -0.76
C ASP A 56 37.69 -16.43 -1.59
N ILE A 57 37.13 -15.28 -1.99
CA ILE A 57 35.90 -15.26 -2.80
C ILE A 57 36.24 -15.67 -4.23
N ARG A 58 35.50 -16.65 -4.73
CA ARG A 58 35.55 -17.08 -6.13
C ARG A 58 34.29 -16.64 -6.84
N PHE A 59 34.40 -16.51 -8.16
CA PHE A 59 33.27 -16.12 -9.02
C PHE A 59 32.87 -17.30 -9.90
N VAL A 60 31.59 -17.65 -9.84
CA VAL A 60 30.98 -18.76 -10.61
C VAL A 60 29.81 -18.22 -11.42
N GLU A 61 29.22 -19.03 -12.30
CA GLU A 61 28.02 -18.65 -13.05
C GLU A 61 26.92 -18.14 -12.09
N GLY A 62 26.51 -16.88 -12.32
CA GLY A 62 25.60 -16.14 -11.48
C GLY A 62 24.16 -16.18 -11.97
N LYS A 63 23.33 -15.32 -11.39
CA LYS A 63 22.02 -14.99 -11.94
C LYS A 63 22.20 -14.09 -13.17
N ILE A 64 23.10 -13.11 -13.08
CA ILE A 64 23.50 -12.23 -14.16
C ILE A 64 25.04 -12.24 -14.21
N GLY A 65 25.62 -12.75 -15.30
CA GLY A 65 27.09 -12.85 -15.39
C GLY A 65 27.64 -13.83 -14.35
N GLN A 66 28.50 -13.36 -13.46
CA GLN A 66 29.05 -14.15 -12.36
C GLN A 66 28.51 -13.73 -10.99
N ALA A 67 28.53 -14.66 -10.04
CA ALA A 67 28.14 -14.44 -8.64
C ALA A 67 29.27 -14.79 -7.68
N ALA A 68 29.24 -14.19 -6.48
CA ALA A 68 30.15 -14.54 -5.40
C ALA A 68 29.82 -15.93 -4.84
N ASP A 69 30.81 -16.83 -4.87
CA ASP A 69 30.72 -18.16 -4.27
C ASP A 69 31.05 -18.12 -2.78
N LEU A 70 29.99 -18.07 -1.96
CA LEU A 70 30.04 -18.01 -0.50
C LEU A 70 29.46 -19.30 0.12
N ARG A 71 29.54 -20.41 -0.61
CA ARG A 71 28.91 -21.68 -0.23
C ARG A 71 29.64 -22.41 0.90
N ALA A 72 30.96 -22.27 0.95
CA ALA A 72 31.82 -22.96 1.92
C ALA A 72 32.56 -22.00 2.85
N SER A 73 33.07 -20.90 2.30
CA SER A 73 33.87 -19.88 2.98
C SER A 73 33.84 -18.59 2.16
N GLY A 74 34.59 -17.58 2.61
CA GLY A 74 34.65 -16.27 1.96
C GLY A 74 33.77 -15.25 2.67
N SER A 75 34.32 -14.07 2.85
CA SER A 75 33.63 -12.90 3.36
C SER A 75 34.31 -11.67 2.81
N VAL A 76 33.55 -10.59 2.67
CA VAL A 76 34.10 -9.29 2.27
C VAL A 76 33.37 -8.21 3.05
N GLU A 77 34.11 -7.19 3.45
CA GLU A 77 33.58 -6.01 4.09
C GLU A 77 33.88 -4.76 3.29
N TYR A 78 32.90 -3.86 3.22
CA TYR A 78 32.93 -2.58 2.54
C TYR A 78 32.74 -1.48 3.56
N HIS A 79 33.82 -0.81 3.91
CA HIS A 79 33.87 0.31 4.87
C HIS A 79 33.72 1.64 4.16
N ASN A 80 33.35 2.68 4.91
CA ASN A 80 33.08 4.03 4.39
C ASN A 80 31.94 4.01 3.36
N LEU A 81 30.83 3.34 3.69
CA LEU A 81 29.65 3.33 2.83
C LEU A 81 29.11 4.75 2.61
N PRO A 82 28.51 5.02 1.44
CA PRO A 82 27.69 6.22 1.27
C PRO A 82 26.57 6.20 2.32
N ALA A 83 26.24 7.34 2.91
CA ALA A 83 25.21 7.39 3.95
C ALA A 83 23.84 6.98 3.40
N LEU A 84 23.23 5.94 3.99
CA LEU A 84 21.88 5.50 3.66
C LEU A 84 20.85 6.47 4.27
N ASP A 85 19.82 6.84 3.51
CA ASP A 85 18.65 7.50 4.08
C ASP A 85 17.80 6.47 4.85
N MET A 86 17.73 6.63 6.17
CA MET A 86 16.93 5.76 7.03
C MET A 86 15.48 6.23 7.17
N GLN A 87 15.03 7.24 6.41
CA GLN A 87 13.62 7.58 6.26
C GLN A 87 12.96 6.83 5.11
N SER A 88 13.70 6.55 4.03
CA SER A 88 13.20 5.80 2.88
C SER A 88 14.34 5.08 2.16
N GLY A 89 14.14 3.83 1.76
CA GLY A 89 15.13 3.11 0.97
C GLY A 89 14.72 1.69 0.60
N THR A 90 15.50 1.09 -0.29
CA THR A 90 15.32 -0.29 -0.75
C THR A 90 16.67 -0.99 -0.86
N ILE A 91 16.77 -2.22 -0.38
CA ILE A 91 17.89 -3.12 -0.67
C ILE A 91 17.34 -4.31 -1.45
N GLU A 92 18.03 -4.72 -2.51
CA GLU A 92 17.76 -5.96 -3.22
C GLU A 92 19.03 -6.75 -3.53
N PHE A 93 18.87 -8.06 -3.74
CA PHE A 93 19.93 -8.97 -4.15
C PHE A 93 19.35 -10.31 -4.61
N TRP A 94 20.15 -11.05 -5.37
CA TRP A 94 19.86 -12.43 -5.74
C TRP A 94 20.63 -13.40 -4.86
N ILE A 95 19.96 -14.48 -4.46
CA ILE A 95 20.57 -15.58 -3.70
C ILE A 95 20.28 -16.94 -4.30
N ASN A 96 21.25 -17.83 -4.22
CA ASN A 96 21.05 -19.26 -4.45
C ASN A 96 21.66 -20.04 -3.29
N SER A 97 20.82 -20.57 -2.41
CA SER A 97 21.26 -21.23 -1.18
C SER A 97 21.59 -22.71 -1.38
N THR A 98 22.59 -23.22 -0.67
CA THR A 98 22.95 -24.66 -0.70
C THR A 98 22.24 -25.47 0.37
N HIS A 99 21.64 -24.81 1.36
CA HIS A 99 20.94 -25.46 2.47
C HIS A 99 19.43 -25.53 2.21
N ASP A 100 18.79 -26.56 2.80
CA ASP A 100 17.34 -26.69 2.74
C ASP A 100 16.63 -25.71 3.71
N GLY A 101 15.31 -25.63 3.58
CA GLY A 101 14.47 -24.77 4.42
C GLY A 101 14.30 -25.25 5.85
N ARG A 102 14.78 -26.44 6.22
CA ARG A 102 14.71 -27.01 7.58
C ARG A 102 16.07 -26.98 8.27
N HIS A 103 17.03 -26.28 7.69
CA HIS A 103 18.33 -26.10 8.26
C HIS A 103 18.23 -25.46 9.65
N MET A 104 18.90 -26.05 10.65
CA MET A 104 18.72 -25.69 12.07
C MET A 104 19.69 -24.61 12.55
N GLU A 105 20.31 -23.87 11.64
CA GLU A 105 21.24 -22.78 11.93
C GLU A 105 20.90 -21.57 11.05
N ASP A 106 21.08 -20.36 11.60
CA ASP A 106 20.93 -19.14 10.80
C ASP A 106 22.00 -19.03 9.72
N ARG A 107 21.69 -18.40 8.59
CA ARG A 107 22.66 -18.12 7.52
C ARG A 107 22.66 -16.66 7.16
N PHE A 108 23.80 -16.00 7.30
CA PHE A 108 23.93 -14.54 7.23
C PHE A 108 24.39 -14.13 5.83
N TYR A 109 23.55 -13.38 5.11
CA TYR A 109 23.83 -13.01 3.72
C TYR A 109 24.44 -11.62 3.63
N LEU A 110 23.72 -10.62 4.13
CA LEU A 110 24.10 -9.22 4.11
C LEU A 110 23.91 -8.65 5.52
N GLN A 111 24.91 -7.91 5.99
CA GLN A 111 24.84 -7.18 7.25
C GLN A 111 25.42 -5.78 7.04
N PHE A 112 24.55 -4.77 7.02
CA PHE A 112 24.98 -3.37 7.12
C PHE A 112 25.03 -3.01 8.60
N LEU A 113 26.18 -2.60 9.10
CA LEU A 113 26.45 -2.51 10.53
C LEU A 113 27.01 -1.15 10.89
N ARG A 114 26.71 -0.71 12.10
CA ARG A 114 27.41 0.41 12.74
C ARG A 114 28.69 -0.08 13.41
N ASP A 115 29.72 0.77 13.41
CA ASP A 115 31.01 0.46 14.05
C ASP A 115 30.90 0.27 15.57
N ASP A 116 29.94 0.95 16.20
CA ASP A 116 29.64 0.81 17.63
C ASP A 116 28.81 -0.43 17.99
N GLY A 117 28.37 -1.20 16.99
CA GLY A 117 27.54 -2.39 17.15
C GLY A 117 26.12 -2.11 17.64
N GLN A 118 25.69 -0.85 17.75
CA GLN A 118 24.39 -0.46 18.30
C GLN A 118 23.27 -0.38 17.27
N GLY A 119 23.52 -0.75 16.01
CA GLY A 119 22.51 -0.72 14.97
C GLY A 119 22.97 -1.34 13.66
N GLY A 120 22.00 -1.60 12.79
CA GLY A 120 22.26 -2.16 11.48
C GLY A 120 21.02 -2.64 10.75
N ILE A 121 21.28 -3.23 9.60
CA ILE A 121 20.36 -3.92 8.70
C ILE A 121 20.92 -5.32 8.46
N GLU A 122 20.10 -6.35 8.59
CA GLU A 122 20.51 -7.73 8.39
C GLU A 122 19.51 -8.47 7.50
N ALA A 123 20.03 -9.16 6.49
CA ALA A 123 19.30 -10.14 5.70
C ALA A 123 19.92 -11.52 5.93
N LYS A 124 19.11 -12.45 6.44
CA LYS A 124 19.55 -13.81 6.78
C LYS A 124 18.47 -14.85 6.55
N PHE A 125 18.84 -16.12 6.41
CA PHE A 125 17.91 -17.20 6.70
C PHE A 125 17.79 -17.37 8.21
N TYR A 126 16.54 -17.39 8.69
CA TYR A 126 16.21 -17.57 10.08
C TYR A 126 15.59 -18.95 10.28
N HIS A 127 16.32 -19.83 10.97
CA HIS A 127 15.96 -21.25 11.06
C HIS A 127 14.60 -21.50 11.72
N VAL A 128 14.19 -20.66 12.67
CA VAL A 128 12.91 -20.83 13.40
C VAL A 128 11.72 -20.66 12.46
N GLU A 129 11.75 -19.66 11.57
CA GLU A 129 10.69 -19.40 10.59
C GLU A 129 10.95 -20.07 9.24
N CYS A 130 12.05 -20.84 9.12
CA CYS A 130 12.39 -21.59 7.92
C CYS A 130 12.36 -20.73 6.64
N SER A 131 12.79 -19.47 6.75
CA SER A 131 12.64 -18.46 5.68
C SER A 131 13.64 -17.31 5.81
N ILE A 132 13.64 -16.41 4.82
CA ILE A 132 14.40 -15.16 4.87
C ILE A 132 13.85 -14.26 5.99
N GLN A 133 14.73 -13.59 6.72
CA GLN A 133 14.40 -12.52 7.66
C GLN A 133 15.16 -11.26 7.25
N ALA A 134 14.44 -10.12 7.27
CA ALA A 134 15.04 -8.80 7.22
C ALA A 134 14.85 -8.11 8.57
N THR A 135 15.94 -7.62 9.17
CA THR A 135 15.93 -6.91 10.44
C THR A 135 16.57 -5.54 10.28
N ILE A 136 15.92 -4.49 10.79
CA ILE A 136 16.53 -3.17 10.97
C ILE A 136 16.47 -2.82 12.45
N TRP A 137 17.63 -2.64 13.08
CA TRP A 137 17.72 -2.36 14.51
C TRP A 137 18.58 -1.13 14.81
N GLY A 138 18.27 -0.50 15.93
CA GLY A 138 19.06 0.53 16.58
C GLY A 138 18.94 0.37 18.10
N GLU A 139 19.47 1.34 18.85
CA GLU A 139 19.51 1.29 20.33
C GLU A 139 18.14 1.08 20.99
N ALA A 140 17.09 1.72 20.45
CA ALA A 140 15.77 1.75 21.08
C ALA A 140 14.69 0.96 20.32
N VAL A 141 14.98 0.47 19.11
CA VAL A 141 13.98 -0.15 18.24
C VAL A 141 14.56 -1.31 17.46
N THR A 142 13.75 -2.35 17.25
CA THR A 142 14.05 -3.41 16.29
C THR A 142 12.81 -3.71 15.47
N ASN A 143 12.93 -3.59 14.16
CA ASN A 143 11.90 -3.89 13.19
C ASN A 143 12.28 -5.21 12.49
N ARG A 144 11.35 -6.16 12.37
CA ARG A 144 11.61 -7.47 11.77
C ARG A 144 10.54 -7.85 10.76
N ARG A 145 10.97 -8.44 9.66
CA ARG A 145 10.14 -9.09 8.65
C ARG A 145 10.61 -10.50 8.40
N TYR A 146 9.64 -11.36 8.13
CA TYR A 146 9.85 -12.77 7.88
C TYR A 146 9.22 -13.11 6.54
N GLY A 147 9.95 -13.85 5.71
CA GLY A 147 9.44 -14.41 4.47
C GLY A 147 8.55 -15.61 4.74
N TRP A 148 8.36 -16.43 3.71
CA TRP A 148 7.57 -17.66 3.80
C TRP A 148 8.22 -18.75 2.96
N GLY A 149 8.45 -19.93 3.52
CA GLY A 149 9.12 -21.02 2.81
C GLY A 149 10.53 -20.68 2.31
N TRP A 150 11.16 -21.64 1.63
CA TRP A 150 12.55 -21.56 1.19
C TRP A 150 12.78 -22.44 -0.03
N ALA A 151 13.57 -22.00 -1.01
CA ALA A 151 13.94 -22.81 -2.16
C ALA A 151 15.45 -23.02 -2.19
N GLN A 152 15.86 -24.25 -1.91
CA GLN A 152 17.26 -24.67 -2.02
C GLN A 152 17.66 -24.82 -3.48
N GLY A 153 18.86 -24.38 -3.84
CA GLY A 153 19.47 -24.60 -5.16
C GLY A 153 18.84 -23.80 -6.29
N ALA A 154 17.92 -22.88 -5.99
CA ALA A 154 17.26 -22.02 -6.98
C ALA A 154 17.58 -20.56 -6.69
N TRP A 155 17.76 -19.77 -7.75
CA TRP A 155 17.89 -18.32 -7.63
C TRP A 155 16.59 -17.70 -7.11
N GLN A 156 16.72 -16.90 -6.05
CA GLN A 156 15.63 -16.15 -5.45
C GLN A 156 16.02 -14.68 -5.40
N HIS A 157 15.10 -13.81 -5.81
CA HIS A 157 15.24 -12.37 -5.64
C HIS A 157 14.70 -12.00 -4.27
N ILE A 158 15.52 -11.31 -3.48
CA ILE A 158 15.14 -10.78 -2.18
C ILE A 158 15.20 -9.27 -2.27
N ALA A 159 14.14 -8.60 -1.84
CA ALA A 159 14.17 -7.15 -1.66
C ALA A 159 13.49 -6.76 -0.36
N PHE A 160 13.92 -5.69 0.29
CA PHE A 160 13.18 -5.12 1.41
C PHE A 160 13.25 -3.61 1.37
N THR A 161 12.14 -2.99 1.75
CA THR A 161 11.93 -1.53 1.67
C THR A 161 11.59 -0.99 3.03
N TRP A 162 12.02 0.22 3.35
CA TRP A 162 11.59 0.95 4.54
C TRP A 162 11.12 2.34 4.15
N ASP A 163 10.04 2.81 4.75
CA ASP A 163 9.55 4.17 4.54
C ASP A 163 8.84 4.72 5.80
N THR A 164 8.93 6.03 6.02
CA THR A 164 8.18 6.74 7.08
C THR A 164 7.34 7.92 6.58
N ALA A 165 7.48 8.30 5.31
CA ALA A 165 6.95 9.53 4.77
C ALA A 165 5.65 9.31 3.99
N ASP A 166 5.59 8.26 3.16
CA ASP A 166 4.42 7.92 2.36
C ASP A 166 3.57 6.88 3.10
N PRO A 167 2.34 7.21 3.56
CA PRO A 167 1.48 6.29 4.30
C PRO A 167 1.18 4.97 3.56
N GLU A 168 1.26 4.93 2.23
CA GLU A 168 1.00 3.72 1.43
C GLU A 168 2.24 2.79 1.36
N LEU A 169 3.43 3.34 1.60
CA LEU A 169 4.69 2.61 1.69
C LEU A 169 5.19 2.42 3.11
N ALA A 170 4.65 3.20 4.06
CA ALA A 170 5.14 3.28 5.41
C ALA A 170 5.28 1.90 6.06
N GLY A 171 6.37 1.72 6.78
CA GLY A 171 6.71 0.45 7.38
C GLY A 171 7.93 -0.21 6.73
N LEU A 172 8.28 -1.37 7.28
CA LEU A 172 9.28 -2.26 6.72
C LEU A 172 8.53 -3.28 5.87
N LYS A 173 8.97 -3.56 4.65
CA LYS A 173 8.38 -4.58 3.79
C LYS A 173 9.48 -5.49 3.27
N LEU A 174 9.16 -6.76 3.05
CA LEU A 174 10.09 -7.77 2.56
C LEU A 174 9.42 -8.48 1.39
N TYR A 175 10.18 -8.70 0.34
CA TYR A 175 9.74 -9.27 -0.91
C TYR A 175 10.61 -10.45 -1.27
N ARG A 176 9.97 -11.48 -1.81
CA ARG A 176 10.67 -12.58 -2.49
C ARG A 176 10.04 -12.81 -3.85
N ASN A 177 10.88 -12.80 -4.88
CA ASN A 177 10.45 -13.02 -6.26
C ASN A 177 9.28 -12.09 -6.66
N GLY A 178 9.39 -10.81 -6.33
CA GLY A 178 8.36 -9.80 -6.61
C GLY A 178 7.11 -9.83 -5.73
N VAL A 179 6.96 -10.83 -4.84
CA VAL A 179 5.80 -10.96 -3.95
C VAL A 179 6.15 -10.44 -2.55
N GLU A 180 5.25 -9.73 -1.88
CA GLU A 180 5.47 -9.21 -0.52
C GLU A 180 5.19 -10.28 0.55
N SER A 181 5.94 -10.24 1.65
CA SER A 181 5.71 -11.05 2.84
C SER A 181 4.55 -10.53 3.68
N GLY A 182 3.91 -11.42 4.43
CA GLY A 182 2.70 -11.13 5.20
C GLY A 182 2.84 -10.15 6.37
N TYR A 183 1.67 -9.84 6.96
CA TYR A 183 1.36 -8.87 8.03
C TYR A 183 1.94 -7.46 7.85
N PRO A 184 1.34 -6.39 8.40
CA PRO A 184 1.99 -5.09 8.50
C PRO A 184 3.09 -5.05 9.59
N CYS A 185 4.14 -4.25 9.39
CA CYS A 185 5.18 -3.95 10.39
C CYS A 185 5.45 -2.46 10.31
N SER A 186 5.25 -1.79 11.43
CA SER A 186 5.66 -0.40 11.56
C SER A 186 7.18 -0.31 11.46
N TYR A 187 7.64 0.83 10.96
CA TYR A 187 9.05 1.15 10.87
C TYR A 187 9.31 2.46 11.58
N LYS A 188 10.46 2.52 12.25
CA LYS A 188 11.01 3.75 12.83
C LYS A 188 12.44 3.91 12.33
N PRO A 189 12.85 5.12 11.93
CA PRO A 189 14.19 5.37 11.47
C PRO A 189 15.21 5.04 12.55
N VAL A 190 16.34 4.51 12.14
CA VAL A 190 17.52 4.25 12.97
C VAL A 190 18.69 5.07 12.44
N ALA A 191 19.80 5.14 13.19
CA ALA A 191 21.03 5.72 12.66
C ALA A 191 21.54 4.87 11.47
N PRO A 192 22.11 5.50 10.42
CA PRO A 192 22.59 4.78 9.25
C PRO A 192 23.77 3.84 9.62
N PRO A 193 23.94 2.73 8.88
CA PRO A 193 25.11 1.86 9.04
C PRO A 193 26.37 2.48 8.44
N ASP A 194 27.54 2.03 8.92
CA ASP A 194 28.87 2.54 8.54
C ASP A 194 29.56 1.64 7.50
N PHE A 195 29.33 0.32 7.58
CA PHE A 195 29.93 -0.67 6.69
C PHE A 195 28.97 -1.80 6.32
N LEU A 196 29.27 -2.52 5.23
CA LEU A 196 28.55 -3.72 4.79
C LEU A 196 29.49 -4.92 4.92
N ARG A 197 29.00 -5.99 5.54
CA ARG A 197 29.59 -7.33 5.52
C ARG A 197 28.73 -8.26 4.67
N VAL A 198 29.37 -9.05 3.82
CA VAL A 198 28.72 -10.05 2.95
C VAL A 198 29.26 -11.46 3.24
N GLY A 199 28.36 -12.43 3.28
CA GLY A 199 28.70 -13.86 3.23
C GLY A 199 28.99 -14.54 4.58
N TYR A 200 28.90 -13.80 5.68
CA TYR A 200 29.48 -14.21 6.95
C TYR A 200 28.86 -13.48 8.16
N LYS A 201 28.76 -14.16 9.31
CA LYS A 201 28.26 -13.54 10.55
C LYS A 201 29.30 -12.64 11.23
N SER A 202 30.36 -13.19 11.82
CA SER A 202 31.41 -12.39 12.50
C SER A 202 32.63 -13.23 12.86
N ALA A 203 33.79 -12.59 13.06
CA ALA A 203 35.05 -13.25 13.45
C ALA A 203 34.90 -14.20 14.66
N ALA A 204 34.05 -13.82 15.62
CA ALA A 204 33.77 -14.58 16.82
C ALA A 204 32.84 -15.78 16.58
N GLU A 205 31.98 -15.71 15.57
CA GLU A 205 30.98 -16.72 15.24
C GLU A 205 31.03 -16.99 13.73
N PRO A 206 31.93 -17.88 13.26
CA PRO A 206 32.30 -17.96 11.85
C PRO A 206 31.27 -18.74 11.00
N ILE A 207 30.03 -18.27 11.00
CA ILE A 207 28.91 -18.89 10.27
C ILE A 207 28.87 -18.30 8.86
N SER A 208 29.14 -19.15 7.87
CA SER A 208 29.06 -18.81 6.44
C SER A 208 27.60 -18.71 5.95
N ALA A 209 27.37 -17.86 4.95
CA ALA A 209 26.13 -17.73 4.20
C ALA A 209 25.64 -19.06 3.59
N SER A 210 26.54 -19.96 3.18
CA SER A 210 26.15 -21.19 2.46
C SER A 210 25.27 -20.91 1.23
N ALA A 211 25.68 -19.91 0.43
CA ALA A 211 24.92 -19.45 -0.73
C ALA A 211 25.83 -18.85 -1.82
N LEU A 212 25.29 -18.73 -3.03
CA LEU A 212 25.76 -17.76 -4.01
C LEU A 212 24.99 -16.45 -3.81
N ILE A 213 25.68 -15.31 -3.94
CA ILE A 213 25.08 -13.97 -3.86
C ILE A 213 25.46 -13.20 -5.12
N ASP A 214 24.49 -12.50 -5.68
CA ASP A 214 24.64 -11.76 -6.93
C ASP A 214 23.83 -10.45 -6.88
N GLU A 215 24.30 -9.42 -7.60
CA GLU A 215 23.59 -8.15 -7.83
C GLU A 215 23.01 -7.49 -6.55
N VAL A 216 23.87 -7.17 -5.57
CA VAL A 216 23.43 -6.43 -4.38
C VAL A 216 23.28 -4.95 -4.75
N VAL A 217 22.06 -4.42 -4.65
CA VAL A 217 21.75 -3.02 -5.01
C VAL A 217 21.04 -2.32 -3.86
N VAL A 218 21.44 -1.08 -3.59
CA VAL A 218 20.80 -0.18 -2.62
C VAL A 218 20.25 1.03 -3.34
N TYR A 219 18.98 1.35 -3.11
CA TYR A 219 18.29 2.49 -3.70
C TYR A 219 17.94 3.54 -2.64
N ASN A 220 17.91 4.81 -3.06
CA ASN A 220 17.62 5.98 -2.22
C ASN A 220 16.14 6.15 -1.84
N ARG A 221 15.25 5.25 -2.27
CA ARG A 221 13.81 5.33 -2.00
C ARG A 221 13.18 3.95 -1.85
N ALA A 222 12.11 3.87 -1.06
CA ALA A 222 11.25 2.70 -0.99
C ALA A 222 10.52 2.47 -2.32
N LEU A 223 10.58 1.27 -2.86
CA LEU A 223 9.82 0.93 -4.07
C LEU A 223 8.45 0.34 -3.72
N PHE A 224 7.44 0.64 -4.54
CA PHE A 224 6.15 -0.04 -4.43
C PHE A 224 6.27 -1.49 -4.87
N ARG A 225 5.34 -2.33 -4.41
CA ARG A 225 5.27 -3.76 -4.77
C ARG A 225 5.43 -4.00 -6.27
N GLU A 226 4.68 -3.28 -7.09
CA GLU A 226 4.71 -3.47 -8.53
C GLU A 226 6.04 -3.02 -9.16
N GLN A 227 6.74 -2.06 -8.55
CA GLN A 227 8.08 -1.63 -8.95
C GLN A 227 9.13 -2.69 -8.56
N ILE A 228 8.99 -3.31 -7.39
CA ILE A 228 9.81 -4.47 -6.98
C ILE A 228 9.55 -5.67 -7.91
N LYS A 229 8.29 -5.92 -8.26
CA LYS A 229 7.91 -6.96 -9.22
C LYS A 229 8.54 -6.69 -10.60
N THR A 230 8.53 -5.44 -11.05
CA THR A 230 9.21 -5.02 -12.29
C THR A 230 10.71 -5.33 -12.24
N LEU A 231 11.38 -5.03 -11.11
CA LEU A 231 12.80 -5.37 -10.91
C LEU A 231 13.08 -6.89 -10.94
N TYR A 232 12.17 -7.69 -10.38
CA TYR A 232 12.25 -9.15 -10.38
C TYR A 232 12.02 -9.75 -11.78
N GLU A 233 10.99 -9.30 -12.49
CA GLU A 233 10.64 -9.80 -13.83
C GLU A 233 11.71 -9.43 -14.87
N ALA A 234 12.37 -8.27 -14.70
CA ALA A 234 13.54 -7.89 -15.47
C ALA A 234 14.85 -8.56 -14.97
N GLY A 235 14.77 -9.51 -14.04
CA GLY A 235 15.89 -10.11 -13.32
C GLY A 235 16.90 -10.94 -14.12
N GLU A 236 16.64 -11.18 -15.41
CA GLU A 236 17.61 -11.77 -16.35
C GLU A 236 18.41 -10.70 -17.11
N GLN A 237 18.07 -9.43 -16.94
CA GLN A 237 18.70 -8.30 -17.63
C GLN A 237 19.77 -7.65 -16.76
N PRO A 238 20.82 -7.05 -17.34
CA PRO A 238 21.76 -6.21 -16.60
C PRO A 238 21.06 -5.07 -15.84
N LEU A 239 21.65 -4.60 -14.74
CA LEU A 239 21.09 -3.55 -13.89
C LEU A 239 20.62 -2.32 -14.67
N GLU A 240 21.36 -1.87 -15.68
CA GLU A 240 20.99 -0.70 -16.51
C GLU A 240 19.60 -0.85 -17.16
N GLN A 241 19.27 -2.04 -17.67
CA GLN A 241 17.97 -2.32 -18.28
C GLN A 241 16.87 -2.47 -17.23
N ARG A 242 17.20 -3.07 -16.08
CA ARG A 242 16.28 -3.15 -14.92
C ARG A 242 15.92 -1.76 -14.41
N LEU A 243 16.89 -0.84 -14.36
CA LEU A 243 16.71 0.56 -13.99
C LEU A 243 15.81 1.31 -14.98
N ILE A 244 15.93 1.07 -16.29
CA ILE A 244 15.03 1.66 -17.28
C ILE A 244 13.60 1.21 -17.02
N ALA A 245 13.36 -0.11 -16.91
CA ALA A 245 12.03 -0.66 -16.71
C ALA A 245 11.36 -0.15 -15.41
N VAL A 246 12.10 -0.13 -14.29
CA VAL A 246 11.54 0.35 -13.02
C VAL A 246 11.31 1.87 -13.02
N ARG A 247 12.16 2.66 -13.70
CA ARG A 247 11.96 4.12 -13.83
C ARG A 247 10.72 4.43 -14.68
N GLU A 248 10.53 3.74 -15.79
CA GLU A 248 9.31 3.85 -16.59
C GLU A 248 8.08 3.50 -15.75
N ARG A 249 8.16 2.44 -14.94
CA ARG A 249 7.08 2.07 -14.04
C ARG A 249 6.81 3.14 -12.97
N ILE A 250 7.84 3.69 -12.35
CA ILE A 250 7.72 4.78 -11.37
C ILE A 250 7.03 5.99 -12.02
N SER A 251 7.49 6.41 -13.20
CA SER A 251 6.89 7.53 -13.92
C SER A 251 5.43 7.27 -14.27
N ALA A 252 5.07 6.05 -14.67
CA ALA A 252 3.68 5.67 -14.95
C ALA A 252 2.80 5.71 -13.69
N ASP A 253 3.28 5.15 -12.58
CA ASP A 253 2.55 5.16 -11.30
C ASP A 253 2.35 6.59 -10.78
N GLU A 254 3.37 7.44 -10.88
CA GLU A 254 3.33 8.84 -10.44
C GLU A 254 2.40 9.68 -11.33
N ALA A 255 2.46 9.49 -12.66
CA ALA A 255 1.54 10.13 -13.59
C ALA A 255 0.09 9.70 -13.36
N ARG A 256 -0.14 8.39 -13.11
CA ARG A 256 -1.47 7.85 -12.77
C ARG A 256 -2.00 8.45 -11.47
N LYS A 257 -1.17 8.51 -10.42
CA LYS A 257 -1.54 9.13 -9.13
C LYS A 257 -1.90 10.60 -9.33
N SER A 258 -1.07 11.36 -10.04
CA SER A 258 -1.32 12.78 -10.33
C SER A 258 -2.63 12.99 -11.10
N TYR A 259 -2.87 12.20 -12.15
CA TYR A 259 -4.13 12.22 -12.91
C TYR A 259 -5.34 11.93 -12.01
N LEU A 260 -5.30 10.85 -11.22
CA LEU A 260 -6.42 10.49 -10.34
C LEU A 260 -6.69 11.55 -9.28
N THR A 261 -5.63 12.13 -8.69
CA THR A 261 -5.76 13.26 -7.77
C THR A 261 -6.38 14.47 -8.44
N ASP A 262 -5.94 14.83 -9.64
CA ASP A 262 -6.52 15.95 -10.40
C ASP A 262 -7.99 15.72 -10.72
N GLN A 263 -8.35 14.53 -11.23
CA GLN A 263 -9.75 14.16 -11.47
C GLN A 263 -10.60 14.29 -10.21
N LEU A 264 -10.12 13.76 -9.09
CA LEU A 264 -10.86 13.76 -7.83
C LEU A 264 -11.01 15.16 -7.21
N PHE A 265 -9.97 16.00 -7.26
CA PHE A 265 -9.99 17.29 -6.58
C PHE A 265 -10.49 18.45 -7.45
N ASN A 266 -10.25 18.39 -8.76
CA ASN A 266 -10.52 19.51 -9.67
C ASN A 266 -11.68 19.24 -10.64
N HIS A 267 -12.06 17.97 -10.85
CA HIS A 267 -13.07 17.59 -11.84
C HIS A 267 -14.25 16.80 -11.27
N THR A 268 -14.27 16.55 -9.96
CA THR A 268 -15.32 15.78 -9.29
C THR A 268 -16.02 16.65 -8.25
N ARG A 269 -17.34 16.68 -8.27
CA ARG A 269 -18.18 17.27 -7.22
C ARG A 269 -18.56 16.22 -6.20
N PHE A 270 -18.03 16.40 -4.99
CA PHE A 270 -18.16 15.45 -3.89
C PHE A 270 -19.15 15.97 -2.83
N GLY A 271 -20.21 15.21 -2.56
CA GLY A 271 -21.21 15.54 -1.54
C GLY A 271 -21.15 14.59 -0.33
N PHE A 272 -21.60 15.07 0.82
CA PHE A 272 -21.71 14.27 2.04
C PHE A 272 -23.12 14.37 2.62
N ILE A 273 -23.84 13.26 2.68
CA ILE A 273 -25.17 13.23 3.29
C ILE A 273 -25.02 13.04 4.80
N HIS A 274 -25.59 13.97 5.56
CA HIS A 274 -25.61 13.92 7.01
C HIS A 274 -27.03 13.98 7.55
N GLY A 275 -27.19 13.58 8.80
CA GLY A 275 -28.50 13.50 9.43
C GLY A 275 -28.40 13.46 10.94
N ARG A 276 -29.56 13.29 11.57
CA ARG A 276 -29.66 13.29 13.05
C ARG A 276 -28.78 12.24 13.70
N TYR A 277 -28.68 11.06 13.09
CA TYR A 277 -27.91 9.93 13.60
C TYR A 277 -26.63 9.67 12.81
N GLN A 278 -26.36 10.50 11.80
CA GLN A 278 -25.27 10.37 10.86
C GLN A 278 -24.53 11.70 10.76
N SER A 279 -23.74 12.02 11.79
CA SER A 279 -23.12 13.34 11.94
C SER A 279 -21.80 13.47 11.18
N MET A 280 -21.54 14.67 10.65
CA MET A 280 -20.23 15.08 10.13
C MET A 280 -19.23 15.47 11.22
N ALA A 281 -19.61 15.44 12.51
CA ALA A 281 -18.71 15.85 13.60
C ALA A 281 -17.40 15.04 13.66
N ASN A 282 -17.43 13.78 13.20
CA ASN A 282 -16.24 12.92 13.11
C ASN A 282 -15.49 13.03 11.77
N TRP A 283 -15.95 13.90 10.87
CA TRP A 283 -15.44 14.10 9.51
C TRP A 283 -14.91 15.54 9.36
N SER A 284 -13.86 15.87 10.13
CA SER A 284 -13.16 17.16 10.00
C SER A 284 -12.39 17.25 8.67
N GLU A 285 -12.04 18.46 8.24
CA GLU A 285 -11.16 18.68 7.08
C GLU A 285 -9.85 17.88 7.18
N LYS A 286 -9.30 17.73 8.40
CA LYS A 286 -8.10 16.92 8.65
C LYS A 286 -8.31 15.44 8.32
N VAL A 287 -9.51 14.91 8.54
CA VAL A 287 -9.83 13.52 8.19
C VAL A 287 -9.83 13.37 6.67
N PHE A 288 -10.51 14.26 5.94
CA PHE A 288 -10.52 14.24 4.46
C PHE A 288 -9.12 14.40 3.88
N ALA A 289 -8.32 15.34 4.40
CA ALA A 289 -6.92 15.51 4.02
C ALA A 289 -6.10 14.23 4.25
N THR A 290 -6.30 13.55 5.38
CA THR A 290 -5.60 12.28 5.69
C THR A 290 -5.99 11.16 4.71
N LEU A 291 -7.25 11.15 4.26
CA LEU A 291 -7.76 10.18 3.30
C LEU A 291 -7.35 10.49 1.86
N GLY A 292 -6.79 11.68 1.61
CA GLY A 292 -6.53 12.18 0.25
C GLY A 292 -7.82 12.42 -0.52
N LEU A 293 -8.82 13.00 0.14
CA LEU A 293 -10.14 13.32 -0.42
C LEU A 293 -10.42 14.83 -0.35
N PRO A 294 -11.18 15.40 -1.31
CA PRO A 294 -11.68 16.76 -1.19
C PRO A 294 -12.65 16.87 0.00
N VAL A 295 -12.79 18.08 0.54
CA VAL A 295 -13.79 18.36 1.58
C VAL A 295 -15.16 18.47 0.88
N PRO A 296 -16.14 17.60 1.22
CA PRO A 296 -17.42 17.57 0.53
C PRO A 296 -18.37 18.69 0.96
N GLU A 297 -19.33 19.00 0.09
CA GLU A 297 -20.49 19.84 0.42
C GLU A 297 -21.49 19.04 1.30
N PRO A 298 -21.91 19.55 2.47
CA PRO A 298 -22.88 18.88 3.31
C PRO A 298 -24.30 18.95 2.72
N ILE A 299 -25.03 17.84 2.79
CA ILE A 299 -26.44 17.73 2.37
C ILE A 299 -27.23 17.12 3.53
N ASP A 300 -28.28 17.79 3.99
CA ASP A 300 -29.13 17.26 5.05
C ASP A 300 -30.05 16.15 4.51
N GLU A 301 -30.18 15.06 5.27
CA GLU A 301 -30.98 13.88 4.91
C GLU A 301 -32.45 14.19 4.63
N THR A 302 -32.96 15.32 5.14
CA THR A 302 -34.35 15.75 4.96
C THR A 302 -34.59 16.53 3.66
N GLU A 303 -33.53 16.90 2.95
CA GLU A 303 -33.57 17.82 1.80
C GLU A 303 -33.21 17.15 0.46
N LEU A 304 -32.98 15.83 0.43
CA LEU A 304 -32.54 15.11 -0.77
C LEU A 304 -33.51 15.26 -1.95
N ALA A 305 -34.81 15.25 -1.70
CA ALA A 305 -35.84 15.40 -2.73
C ALA A 305 -35.93 16.83 -3.30
N THR A 306 -35.39 17.83 -2.60
CA THR A 306 -35.39 19.23 -3.03
C THR A 306 -34.03 19.71 -3.51
N THR A 307 -32.97 18.95 -3.23
CA THR A 307 -31.60 19.23 -3.65
C THR A 307 -31.40 18.73 -5.07
N ASP A 308 -30.77 19.53 -5.93
CA ASP A 308 -30.29 19.06 -7.23
C ASP A 308 -29.08 18.14 -7.03
N MET A 309 -29.31 16.86 -6.73
CA MET A 309 -28.22 15.91 -6.49
C MET A 309 -27.46 15.56 -7.76
N GLY A 310 -28.04 15.78 -8.95
CA GLY A 310 -27.38 15.50 -10.24
C GLY A 310 -26.12 16.34 -10.49
N GLN A 311 -25.91 17.36 -9.66
CA GLN A 311 -24.71 18.18 -9.68
C GLN A 311 -23.49 17.49 -9.00
N TYR A 312 -23.69 16.39 -8.28
CA TYR A 312 -22.62 15.64 -7.59
C TYR A 312 -22.30 14.35 -8.32
N ASP A 313 -21.03 14.09 -8.57
CA ASP A 313 -20.59 12.82 -9.17
C ASP A 313 -20.66 11.67 -8.17
N VAL A 314 -20.46 11.96 -6.87
CA VAL A 314 -20.55 10.96 -5.80
C VAL A 314 -20.99 11.56 -4.47
N LEU A 315 -21.84 10.81 -3.76
CA LEU A 315 -22.29 11.11 -2.40
C LEU A 315 -21.73 10.10 -1.41
N LEU A 316 -21.09 10.60 -0.35
CA LEU A 316 -20.61 9.80 0.78
C LEU A 316 -21.60 9.85 1.94
N VAL A 317 -21.83 8.70 2.58
CA VAL A 317 -22.53 8.56 3.85
C VAL A 317 -21.62 7.85 4.83
N GLY A 318 -21.15 8.58 5.84
CA GLY A 318 -20.22 8.05 6.85
C GLY A 318 -20.84 6.98 7.77
N GLY A 319 -20.04 6.52 8.74
CA GLY A 319 -20.48 5.61 9.80
C GLY A 319 -21.27 6.30 10.92
N GLY A 320 -22.19 5.58 11.56
CA GLY A 320 -23.14 6.14 12.53
C GLY A 320 -24.42 5.33 12.61
N GLY A 321 -25.52 5.96 13.01
CA GLY A 321 -26.84 5.32 13.10
C GLY A 321 -27.58 5.18 11.76
N GLY A 322 -26.97 5.63 10.66
CA GLY A 322 -27.58 5.66 9.33
C GLY A 322 -28.59 6.79 9.15
N LEU A 323 -29.12 6.88 7.94
CA LEU A 323 -30.07 7.89 7.52
C LEU A 323 -31.50 7.53 7.94
N ARG A 324 -32.34 8.56 8.10
CA ARG A 324 -33.78 8.47 8.36
C ARG A 324 -34.56 9.14 7.23
N LEU A 325 -34.47 8.53 6.04
CA LEU A 325 -35.17 9.01 4.86
C LEU A 325 -36.65 8.65 4.92
N ASP A 326 -37.51 9.61 4.57
CA ASP A 326 -38.87 9.30 4.16
C ASP A 326 -38.90 8.78 2.72
N GLU A 327 -40.08 8.39 2.23
CA GLU A 327 -40.19 7.79 0.90
C GLU A 327 -39.75 8.75 -0.22
N ALA A 328 -40.02 10.05 -0.07
CA ALA A 328 -39.64 11.04 -1.07
C ALA A 328 -38.11 11.17 -1.18
N ASN A 329 -37.42 11.30 -0.05
CA ASN A 329 -35.97 11.39 -0.02
C ASN A 329 -35.29 10.07 -0.40
N ALA A 330 -35.88 8.93 -0.03
CA ALA A 330 -35.39 7.62 -0.43
C ALA A 330 -35.50 7.39 -1.95
N GLU A 331 -36.62 7.77 -2.57
CA GLU A 331 -36.77 7.68 -4.03
C GLU A 331 -35.87 8.67 -4.75
N ALA A 332 -35.71 9.89 -4.24
CA ALA A 332 -34.79 10.87 -4.82
C ALA A 332 -33.35 10.32 -4.85
N LEU A 333 -32.90 9.70 -3.75
CA LEU A 333 -31.58 9.08 -3.69
C LEU A 333 -31.44 7.90 -4.68
N ARG A 334 -32.45 7.02 -4.76
CA ARG A 334 -32.46 5.92 -5.73
C ARG A 334 -32.42 6.45 -7.16
N GLN A 335 -33.20 7.49 -7.48
CA GLN A 335 -33.25 8.08 -8.80
C GLN A 335 -31.91 8.71 -9.19
N TYR A 336 -31.28 9.45 -8.27
CA TYR A 336 -29.94 10.02 -8.45
C TYR A 336 -28.91 8.95 -8.84
N VAL A 337 -28.82 7.87 -8.07
CA VAL A 337 -27.88 6.79 -8.38
C VAL A 337 -28.27 6.11 -9.69
N ARG A 338 -29.57 5.82 -9.91
CA ARG A 338 -30.06 5.18 -11.14
C ARG A 338 -29.70 5.96 -12.40
N SER A 339 -29.62 7.28 -12.32
CA SER A 339 -29.26 8.18 -13.42
C SER A 339 -27.76 8.47 -13.57
N GLY A 340 -26.88 7.70 -12.91
CA GLY A 340 -25.43 7.83 -13.07
C GLY A 340 -24.68 8.31 -11.83
N GLY A 341 -25.37 8.72 -10.77
CA GLY A 341 -24.75 9.18 -9.53
C GLY A 341 -24.01 8.07 -8.77
N GLY A 342 -22.92 8.43 -8.10
CA GLY A 342 -22.18 7.54 -7.22
C GLY A 342 -22.69 7.56 -5.77
N TYR A 343 -22.72 6.40 -5.11
CA TYR A 343 -22.98 6.30 -3.68
C TYR A 343 -21.89 5.51 -2.97
N VAL A 344 -21.34 6.07 -1.88
CA VAL A 344 -20.45 5.35 -0.96
C VAL A 344 -21.03 5.36 0.45
N GLY A 345 -21.25 4.19 1.05
CA GLY A 345 -21.81 4.06 2.40
C GLY A 345 -20.88 3.33 3.36
N ILE A 346 -20.60 3.91 4.52
CA ILE A 346 -19.74 3.31 5.56
C ILE A 346 -20.59 2.96 6.77
N CYS A 347 -20.54 1.73 7.28
CA CYS A 347 -21.23 1.28 8.49
C CYS A 347 -22.74 1.67 8.50
N GLY A 348 -23.11 2.78 9.14
CA GLY A 348 -24.46 3.37 9.09
C GLY A 348 -24.92 3.74 7.67
N GLY A 349 -24.02 4.25 6.84
CA GLY A 349 -24.26 4.46 5.41
C GLY A 349 -24.57 3.16 4.67
N ALA A 350 -23.83 2.08 4.94
CA ALA A 350 -24.12 0.77 4.36
C ALA A 350 -25.49 0.23 4.78
N ILE A 351 -25.88 0.43 6.05
CA ILE A 351 -27.24 0.12 6.53
C ILE A 351 -28.29 0.94 5.78
N SER A 352 -27.99 2.22 5.54
CA SER A 352 -28.90 3.13 4.82
C SER A 352 -29.12 2.63 3.41
N ALA A 353 -28.04 2.33 2.66
CA ALA A 353 -28.10 1.78 1.31
C ALA A 353 -28.97 0.52 1.20
N ALA A 354 -28.81 -0.44 2.12
CA ALA A 354 -29.67 -1.62 2.17
C ALA A 354 -31.14 -1.25 2.47
N SER A 355 -31.37 -0.33 3.41
CA SER A 355 -32.73 0.05 3.83
C SER A 355 -33.50 0.82 2.75
N CYS A 356 -32.81 1.62 1.91
CA CYS A 356 -33.43 2.33 0.81
C CYS A 356 -33.34 1.59 -0.54
N GLY A 357 -32.83 0.34 -0.56
CA GLY A 357 -32.84 -0.53 -1.74
C GLY A 357 -31.81 -0.17 -2.81
N LEU A 358 -30.67 0.39 -2.42
CA LEU A 358 -29.51 0.61 -3.30
C LEU A 358 -28.63 -0.66 -3.43
N ILE A 359 -28.73 -1.57 -2.46
CA ILE A 359 -28.12 -2.91 -2.49
C ILE A 359 -29.15 -3.95 -2.02
N GLU A 360 -29.00 -5.18 -2.48
CA GLU A 360 -29.80 -6.34 -2.09
C GLU A 360 -28.89 -7.35 -1.39
N ALA A 361 -28.88 -7.29 -0.05
CA ALA A 361 -28.13 -8.22 0.77
C ALA A 361 -28.88 -8.49 2.08
N GLU A 362 -28.84 -9.74 2.54
CA GLU A 362 -29.28 -10.07 3.89
C GLU A 362 -28.33 -9.44 4.89
N ARG A 363 -28.89 -8.93 5.99
CA ARG A 363 -28.15 -8.17 6.99
C ARG A 363 -28.26 -8.79 8.36
N TYR A 364 -27.11 -9.01 8.99
CA TYR A 364 -27.00 -9.54 10.34
C TYR A 364 -26.26 -8.57 11.25
N ASN A 365 -26.67 -8.51 12.52
CA ASN A 365 -25.98 -7.69 13.51
C ASN A 365 -24.61 -8.28 13.84
N PHE A 366 -23.58 -7.43 13.83
CA PHE A 366 -22.25 -7.81 14.28
C PHE A 366 -21.82 -6.91 15.43
N GLY A 367 -21.70 -7.47 16.64
CA GLY A 367 -21.29 -6.70 17.82
C GLY A 367 -19.80 -6.37 17.89
N ALA A 368 -18.98 -6.89 16.96
CA ALA A 368 -17.53 -6.78 17.04
C ALA A 368 -17.06 -5.31 16.99
N ARG A 369 -16.15 -4.97 17.90
CA ARG A 369 -15.42 -3.70 17.92
C ARG A 369 -13.93 -4.00 17.97
N GLY A 370 -13.17 -3.33 17.13
CA GLY A 370 -11.75 -3.62 16.92
C GLY A 370 -11.48 -4.13 15.51
N PRO A 371 -10.21 -4.39 15.18
CA PRO A 371 -9.83 -4.82 13.85
C PRO A 371 -10.35 -6.24 13.55
N VAL A 372 -10.75 -6.46 12.30
CA VAL A 372 -11.20 -7.76 11.77
C VAL A 372 -10.48 -8.05 10.46
N TRP A 373 -10.21 -9.32 10.19
CA TRP A 373 -9.54 -9.71 8.95
C TRP A 373 -10.51 -9.63 7.77
N GLY A 374 -10.06 -8.97 6.71
CA GLY A 374 -10.72 -8.91 5.41
C GLY A 374 -9.91 -9.64 4.35
N ILE A 375 -10.59 -10.31 3.43
CA ILE A 375 -9.98 -10.95 2.27
C ILE A 375 -10.42 -10.16 1.03
N PRO A 376 -9.55 -9.32 0.44
CA PRO A 376 -9.91 -8.59 -0.78
C PRO A 376 -10.19 -9.54 -1.94
N ARG A 377 -10.95 -9.05 -2.91
CA ARG A 377 -11.21 -9.68 -4.21
C ARG A 377 -10.81 -8.70 -5.30
N GLU A 378 -10.46 -9.22 -6.48
CA GLU A 378 -10.09 -8.40 -7.62
C GLU A 378 -11.25 -7.48 -8.03
N HIS A 379 -11.01 -6.17 -7.95
CA HIS A 379 -11.96 -5.12 -8.30
C HIS A 379 -11.18 -3.79 -8.39
N PRO A 380 -11.61 -2.79 -9.18
CA PRO A 380 -10.96 -1.47 -9.17
C PRO A 380 -10.85 -0.83 -7.77
N ILE A 381 -11.77 -1.17 -6.86
CA ILE A 381 -11.72 -0.69 -5.47
C ILE A 381 -10.50 -1.25 -4.72
N THR A 382 -10.07 -2.47 -5.01
CA THR A 382 -8.92 -3.13 -4.40
C THR A 382 -7.63 -2.95 -5.22
N GLU A 383 -7.61 -2.04 -6.20
CA GLU A 383 -6.39 -1.71 -6.94
C GLU A 383 -5.26 -1.30 -5.99
N GLY A 384 -4.09 -1.91 -6.19
CA GLY A 384 -2.91 -1.69 -5.35
C GLY A 384 -2.85 -2.53 -4.06
N TYR A 385 -3.81 -3.43 -3.85
CA TYR A 385 -3.74 -4.48 -2.82
C TYR A 385 -3.32 -5.82 -3.44
N ASP A 386 -2.68 -6.65 -2.63
CA ASP A 386 -2.42 -8.05 -2.96
C ASP A 386 -3.64 -8.89 -2.62
N ILE A 387 -4.39 -9.30 -3.63
CA ILE A 387 -5.65 -10.03 -3.46
C ILE A 387 -5.48 -11.31 -2.61
N PRO A 388 -4.38 -12.08 -2.73
CA PRO A 388 -4.02 -13.15 -1.79
C PRO A 388 -3.83 -12.74 -0.31
N GLN A 389 -3.49 -11.48 -0.03
CA GLN A 389 -3.12 -11.03 1.31
C GLN A 389 -4.32 -10.50 2.09
N LYS A 390 -4.47 -10.97 3.33
CA LYS A 390 -5.49 -10.46 4.25
C LYS A 390 -5.14 -9.03 4.67
N ILE A 391 -6.17 -8.19 4.76
CA ILE A 391 -6.06 -6.81 5.24
C ILE A 391 -6.70 -6.67 6.62
N LEU A 392 -6.10 -5.87 7.49
CA LEU A 392 -6.66 -5.62 8.81
C LEU A 392 -7.65 -4.45 8.76
N PHE A 393 -8.95 -4.75 8.87
CA PHE A 393 -10.03 -3.79 8.66
C PHE A 393 -10.55 -3.23 9.99
N PRO A 394 -10.58 -1.90 10.21
CA PRO A 394 -11.21 -1.33 11.41
C PRO A 394 -12.72 -1.62 11.43
N HIS A 395 -13.24 -2.11 12.54
CA HIS A 395 -14.66 -2.42 12.68
C HIS A 395 -15.23 -1.87 13.99
N ALA A 396 -16.43 -1.28 13.93
CA ALA A 396 -17.12 -0.70 15.07
C ALA A 396 -18.63 -0.97 15.01
N SER A 397 -18.99 -2.25 15.08
CA SER A 397 -20.37 -2.73 15.07
C SER A 397 -21.16 -2.49 13.77
N GLY A 398 -20.48 -2.51 12.62
CA GLY A 398 -21.12 -2.54 11.30
C GLY A 398 -21.84 -3.87 11.00
N PRO A 399 -22.69 -3.92 9.97
CA PRO A 399 -23.48 -5.10 9.63
C PRO A 399 -22.69 -6.21 8.91
N LEU A 400 -22.91 -7.48 9.25
CA LEU A 400 -22.52 -8.56 8.33
C LEU A 400 -23.53 -8.60 7.17
N PHE A 401 -23.03 -8.66 5.95
CA PHE A 401 -23.84 -8.87 4.75
C PHE A 401 -23.70 -10.30 4.22
N VAL A 402 -24.80 -10.87 3.73
CA VAL A 402 -24.79 -12.06 2.88
C VAL A 402 -25.48 -11.67 1.57
N ILE A 403 -24.76 -11.86 0.46
CA ILE A 403 -25.28 -11.63 -0.90
C ILE A 403 -25.89 -12.93 -1.43
N HIS A 404 -26.93 -12.82 -2.27
CA HIS A 404 -27.53 -13.98 -2.91
C HIS A 404 -26.70 -14.39 -4.14
N GLU A 405 -26.62 -15.69 -4.45
CA GLU A 405 -25.80 -16.17 -5.59
C GLU A 405 -26.26 -15.61 -6.94
N ASP A 406 -27.55 -15.31 -7.08
CA ASP A 406 -28.17 -14.80 -8.31
C ASP A 406 -28.20 -13.26 -8.39
N SER A 407 -27.48 -12.57 -7.50
CA SER A 407 -27.57 -11.12 -7.35
C SER A 407 -26.41 -10.39 -8.05
N ASP A 408 -26.63 -9.12 -8.44
CA ASP A 408 -25.64 -8.29 -9.15
C ASP A 408 -24.60 -7.66 -8.20
N GLU A 409 -24.65 -7.99 -6.91
CA GLU A 409 -23.73 -7.54 -5.88
C GLU A 409 -22.36 -8.21 -6.02
N VAL A 410 -21.34 -7.40 -6.21
CA VAL A 410 -19.95 -7.85 -6.29
C VAL A 410 -19.30 -7.79 -4.91
N PRO A 411 -18.87 -8.92 -4.32
CA PRO A 411 -18.14 -8.91 -3.06
C PRO A 411 -16.71 -8.41 -3.28
N VAL A 412 -16.40 -7.22 -2.76
CA VAL A 412 -15.08 -6.57 -2.91
C VAL A 412 -14.13 -7.00 -1.79
N VAL A 413 -14.64 -7.14 -0.57
CA VAL A 413 -13.88 -7.64 0.59
C VAL A 413 -14.77 -8.60 1.35
N LEU A 414 -14.29 -9.83 1.57
CA LEU A 414 -14.95 -10.79 2.44
C LEU A 414 -14.48 -10.64 3.88
N PHE A 415 -15.33 -10.96 4.85
CA PHE A 415 -14.87 -11.18 6.21
C PHE A 415 -14.18 -12.54 6.33
N ASP A 416 -13.11 -12.59 7.10
CA ASP A 416 -12.52 -13.81 7.62
C ASP A 416 -12.99 -14.02 9.07
N VAL A 417 -14.28 -14.36 9.23
CA VAL A 417 -14.93 -14.51 10.54
C VAL A 417 -15.71 -15.80 10.66
N GLY A 418 -15.60 -16.42 11.84
CA GLY A 418 -16.37 -17.59 12.25
C GLY A 418 -15.80 -18.92 11.74
N ASN A 419 -16.13 -20.00 12.44
CA ASN A 419 -15.81 -21.36 12.01
C ASN A 419 -17.01 -21.95 11.26
N PRO A 420 -16.79 -22.65 10.13
CA PRO A 420 -17.88 -23.31 9.39
C PRO A 420 -18.71 -24.26 10.27
N PRO A 421 -20.02 -24.44 9.97
CA PRO A 421 -20.73 -23.92 8.80
C PRO A 421 -21.40 -22.57 9.07
N LEU A 422 -20.91 -21.51 8.42
CA LEU A 422 -21.51 -20.17 8.37
C LEU A 422 -21.57 -19.71 6.91
N PRO A 423 -22.53 -18.85 6.54
CA PRO A 423 -22.51 -18.24 5.21
C PRO A 423 -21.26 -17.38 5.03
N THR A 424 -20.91 -17.11 3.77
CA THR A 424 -19.84 -16.17 3.46
C THR A 424 -20.33 -14.76 3.76
N PHE A 425 -19.67 -14.10 4.71
CA PHE A 425 -19.99 -12.73 5.07
C PHE A 425 -19.15 -11.74 4.27
N VAL A 426 -19.79 -10.69 3.76
CA VAL A 426 -19.16 -9.66 2.93
C VAL A 426 -18.98 -8.39 3.76
N ASN A 427 -17.75 -7.86 3.76
CA ASN A 427 -17.40 -6.59 4.40
C ASN A 427 -17.64 -5.42 3.45
N ALA A 428 -17.24 -5.54 2.18
CA ALA A 428 -17.43 -4.50 1.19
C ALA A 428 -18.17 -5.04 -0.05
N ILE A 429 -19.19 -4.33 -0.49
CA ILE A 429 -20.00 -4.68 -1.68
C ILE A 429 -19.87 -3.54 -2.68
N ALA A 430 -19.70 -3.88 -3.95
CA ALA A 430 -19.88 -2.98 -5.08
C ALA A 430 -21.08 -3.44 -5.93
N ARG A 431 -21.82 -2.50 -6.52
CA ARG A 431 -22.96 -2.79 -7.38
C ARG A 431 -23.13 -1.69 -8.43
N GLN A 432 -23.51 -2.08 -9.65
CA GLN A 432 -24.12 -1.13 -10.58
C GLN A 432 -25.62 -1.01 -10.29
N TYR A 433 -26.11 0.22 -10.22
CA TYR A 433 -27.51 0.51 -9.94
C TYR A 433 -28.03 1.49 -10.99
N GLY A 434 -28.69 0.96 -12.04
CA GLY A 434 -28.95 1.73 -13.24
C GLY A 434 -27.64 2.11 -13.93
N GLU A 435 -27.47 3.39 -14.23
CA GLU A 435 -26.23 3.94 -14.81
C GLU A 435 -25.18 4.30 -13.74
N GLY A 436 -25.57 4.34 -12.46
CA GLY A 436 -24.68 4.71 -11.36
C GLY A 436 -24.07 3.52 -10.64
N ARG A 437 -23.30 3.84 -9.60
CA ARG A 437 -22.44 2.89 -8.89
C ARG A 437 -22.56 3.05 -7.39
N VAL A 438 -22.68 1.93 -6.70
CA VAL A 438 -22.87 1.86 -5.25
C VAL A 438 -21.72 1.04 -4.66
N ALA A 439 -20.99 1.61 -3.71
CA ALA A 439 -20.03 0.89 -2.90
C ALA A 439 -20.41 1.03 -1.42
N VAL A 440 -20.40 -0.07 -0.67
CA VAL A 440 -20.68 -0.03 0.76
C VAL A 440 -19.65 -0.81 1.56
N PHE A 441 -19.42 -0.37 2.79
CA PHE A 441 -18.50 -0.99 3.75
C PHE A 441 -19.22 -1.26 5.05
N SER A 442 -19.15 -2.48 5.55
CA SER A 442 -19.51 -2.79 6.93
C SER A 442 -18.52 -2.15 7.90
N GLY A 443 -17.23 -2.29 7.63
CA GLY A 443 -16.17 -1.70 8.45
C GLY A 443 -16.03 -0.19 8.28
N HIS A 444 -14.99 0.34 8.90
CA HIS A 444 -14.59 1.74 8.85
C HIS A 444 -13.26 1.86 8.07
N PRO A 445 -13.30 1.87 6.72
CA PRO A 445 -12.07 1.98 5.93
C PRO A 445 -11.33 3.31 6.15
N GLU A 446 -12.01 4.32 6.71
CA GLU A 446 -11.42 5.58 7.16
C GLU A 446 -10.54 5.45 8.42
N GLY A 447 -10.64 4.34 9.15
CA GLY A 447 -10.06 4.18 10.48
C GLY A 447 -8.59 3.73 10.52
N SER A 448 -7.98 3.38 9.39
CA SER A 448 -6.59 2.88 9.33
C SER A 448 -5.91 3.26 8.01
N ALA A 449 -4.63 3.60 8.07
CA ALA A 449 -3.80 3.87 6.89
C ALA A 449 -3.83 2.71 5.88
N GLU A 450 -3.93 1.46 6.35
CA GLU A 450 -4.02 0.26 5.52
C GLU A 450 -5.30 0.23 4.67
N THR A 451 -6.38 0.86 5.11
CA THR A 451 -7.71 0.85 4.44
C THR A 451 -8.09 2.19 3.80
N HIS A 452 -7.30 3.26 3.99
CA HIS A 452 -7.56 4.58 3.40
C HIS A 452 -7.62 4.55 1.88
N ARG A 453 -6.68 3.83 1.25
CA ARG A 453 -6.67 3.64 -0.21
C ARG A 453 -7.96 2.97 -0.68
N LEU A 454 -8.47 1.97 0.04
CA LEU A 454 -9.72 1.28 -0.30
C LEU A 454 -10.92 2.23 -0.34
N LEU A 455 -11.07 3.12 0.65
CA LEU A 455 -12.13 4.13 0.65
C LEU A 455 -11.98 5.12 -0.52
N ARG A 456 -10.75 5.60 -0.77
CA ARG A 456 -10.48 6.52 -1.88
C ARG A 456 -10.80 5.87 -3.22
N ASN A 457 -10.39 4.63 -3.43
CA ASN A 457 -10.70 3.88 -4.66
C ASN A 457 -12.21 3.65 -4.82
N ALA A 458 -12.95 3.39 -3.73
CA ALA A 458 -14.42 3.28 -3.79
C ALA A 458 -15.10 4.58 -4.19
N ILE A 459 -14.63 5.72 -3.69
CA ILE A 459 -15.13 7.04 -4.09
C ILE A 459 -14.81 7.31 -5.56
N MET A 460 -13.57 7.09 -5.99
CA MET A 460 -13.18 7.28 -7.40
C MET A 460 -13.95 6.33 -8.33
N TRP A 461 -14.21 5.09 -7.90
CA TRP A 461 -14.97 4.12 -8.69
C TRP A 461 -16.44 4.52 -8.78
N ALA A 462 -17.05 4.92 -7.66
CA ALA A 462 -18.43 5.37 -7.64
C ALA A 462 -18.65 6.66 -8.43
N ALA A 463 -17.67 7.58 -8.43
CA ALA A 463 -17.67 8.80 -9.23
C ALA A 463 -17.37 8.59 -10.73
N GLY A 464 -17.09 7.35 -11.17
CA GLY A 464 -16.78 7.07 -12.57
C GLY A 464 -15.35 7.42 -13.01
N ILE A 465 -14.47 7.84 -12.10
CA ILE A 465 -13.06 8.20 -12.39
C ILE A 465 -12.24 6.96 -12.76
N VAL A 466 -12.45 5.87 -12.02
CA VAL A 466 -11.85 4.56 -12.34
C VAL A 466 -12.93 3.61 -12.85
N ALA A 467 -12.66 2.92 -13.95
CA ALA A 467 -13.57 1.97 -14.55
C ALA A 467 -13.08 0.54 -14.31
N ILE A 468 -14.00 -0.42 -14.38
CA ILE A 468 -13.65 -1.81 -14.65
C ILE A 468 -13.12 -1.83 -16.08
N GLU A 469 -11.90 -2.33 -16.29
CA GLU A 469 -11.27 -2.42 -17.63
C GLU A 469 -12.06 -3.38 -18.54
N GLU A 470 -13.17 -2.91 -19.09
CA GLU A 470 -13.82 -3.48 -20.27
C GLU A 470 -14.27 -2.41 -21.28
N GLN A 471 -13.92 -1.12 -21.09
CA GLN A 471 -14.31 -0.05 -22.03
C GLN A 471 -13.20 0.92 -22.46
N ALA A 472 -11.93 0.62 -22.22
CA ALA A 472 -10.81 1.44 -22.70
C ALA A 472 -10.43 1.18 -24.18
N THR A 473 -11.14 0.30 -24.91
CA THR A 473 -10.86 -0.02 -26.33
C THR A 473 -11.87 0.55 -27.33
N ALA A 474 -12.62 1.60 -26.98
CA ALA A 474 -13.37 2.37 -27.98
C ALA A 474 -13.80 3.76 -27.47
N ARG A 475 -12.89 4.74 -27.44
CA ARG A 475 -13.19 6.15 -27.77
C ARG A 475 -11.99 6.81 -28.39
#